data_AF-A0A4E0RA41-F1
#
_entry.id   AF-A0A4E0RA41-F1
#
_cell.length_a   1.000
_cell.length_b   1.000
_cell.length_c   1.000
_cell.angle_alpha   90.00
_cell.angle_beta   90.00
_cell.angle_gamma   90.00
#
_symmetry.space_group_name_H-M   'P 1'
#
loop_
_entity.id
_entity.type
_entity.pdbx_description
1 polymer ?
#
loop_
_entity_poly.entity_id
_entity_poly.type
_entity_poly.pdbx_seq_one_letter_code
_entity_poly.pdbx_strand_id
1 'polypeptide(L)'
;MDTDSEVELRNAVENFRQNLRHSINPKNLNKFITSYMQRNNISDSLGNFKCPALLLAGSLSSQHRACRQFYEDLTKAKKNSDSSPALREFVMVDGVANVIAERPDKVIGSMQFFLQGLGLMSNLKIQKTPMQLNRRMSMQDYDRPLGKLHFVNRLSQQIAEEPDL
;
A
#
# COMPACT_ATOMS: atom_id res chain seq x y z
N MET A 1 -25.17 9.86 18.09
CA MET A 1 -24.71 9.66 16.69
C MET A 1 -23.93 8.36 16.52
N ASP A 2 -23.66 7.60 17.59
CA ASP A 2 -22.90 6.34 17.52
C ASP A 2 -23.69 5.11 17.04
N THR A 3 -25.03 5.21 16.97
CA THR A 3 -25.91 4.08 16.66
C THR A 3 -25.89 3.66 15.19
N ASP A 4 -25.77 4.62 14.26
CA ASP A 4 -25.79 4.30 12.83
C ASP A 4 -24.52 3.56 12.40
N SER A 5 -23.37 3.96 12.93
CA SER A 5 -22.09 3.31 12.62
C SER A 5 -22.00 1.88 13.19
N GLU A 6 -22.60 1.62 14.36
CA GLU A 6 -22.67 0.26 14.90
C GLU A 6 -23.57 -0.66 14.05
N VAL A 7 -24.69 -0.14 13.56
CA VAL A 7 -25.61 -0.87 12.68
C VAL A 7 -24.95 -1.18 11.33
N GLU A 8 -24.24 -0.22 10.74
CA GLU A 8 -23.46 -0.42 9.51
C GLU A 8 -22.39 -1.50 9.70
N LEU A 9 -21.66 -1.47 10.82
CA LEU A 9 -20.64 -2.48 11.12
C LEU A 9 -21.25 -3.88 11.26
N ARG A 10 -22.37 -4.01 11.97
CA ARG A 10 -23.08 -5.30 12.10
C ARG A 10 -23.52 -5.83 10.74
N ASN A 11 -24.11 -4.98 9.90
CA ASN A 11 -24.54 -5.37 8.55
C ASN A 11 -23.35 -5.80 7.69
N ALA A 12 -22.22 -5.08 7.75
CA ALA A 12 -21.01 -5.45 7.03
C ALA A 12 -20.46 -6.82 7.49
N VAL A 13 -20.48 -7.09 8.80
CA VAL A 13 -20.07 -8.38 9.37
C VAL A 13 -21.01 -9.50 8.93
N GLU A 14 -22.33 -9.29 8.96
CA GLU A 14 -23.29 -10.30 8.51
C GLU A 14 -23.14 -10.61 7.03
N ASN A 15 -23.02 -9.58 6.19
CA ASN A 15 -22.76 -9.73 4.75
C ASN A 15 -21.49 -10.54 4.50
N PHE A 16 -20.41 -10.24 5.24
CA PHE A 16 -19.17 -11.00 5.13
C PHE A 16 -19.35 -12.48 5.52
N ARG A 17 -20.09 -12.76 6.60
CA ARG A 17 -20.37 -14.14 7.06
C ARG A 17 -21.22 -14.91 6.05
N GLN A 18 -22.21 -14.26 5.46
CA GLN A 18 -23.05 -14.87 4.41
C GLN A 18 -22.23 -15.18 3.16
N ASN A 19 -21.40 -14.22 2.72
CA ASN A 19 -20.49 -14.43 1.60
C ASN A 19 -19.55 -15.63 1.86
N LEU A 20 -18.97 -15.75 3.05
CA LEU A 20 -18.11 -16.88 3.41
C LEU A 20 -18.84 -18.23 3.36
N ARG A 21 -20.12 -18.27 3.75
CA ARG A 21 -20.92 -19.51 3.79
C ARG A 21 -21.36 -19.98 2.41
N HIS A 22 -21.60 -19.06 1.49
CA HIS A 22 -22.19 -19.37 0.19
C HIS A 22 -21.20 -19.35 -0.97
N SER A 23 -20.15 -18.52 -0.92
CA SER A 23 -19.17 -18.41 -2.02
C SER A 23 -18.02 -19.43 -1.93
N ILE A 24 -17.78 -20.01 -0.75
CA ILE A 24 -16.64 -20.90 -0.51
C ILE A 24 -17.11 -22.20 0.16
N ASN A 25 -16.57 -23.34 -0.29
CA ASN A 25 -16.82 -24.62 0.34
C ASN A 25 -16.32 -24.61 1.82
N PRO A 26 -17.21 -24.79 2.81
CA PRO A 26 -16.84 -24.62 4.22
C PRO A 26 -15.85 -25.67 4.73
N LYS A 27 -15.86 -26.89 4.18
CA LYS A 27 -14.89 -27.94 4.54
C LYS A 27 -13.48 -27.55 4.09
N ASN A 28 -13.36 -27.00 2.88
CA ASN A 28 -12.08 -26.54 2.34
C ASN A 28 -11.59 -25.27 3.04
N LEU A 29 -12.51 -24.36 3.37
CA LEU A 29 -12.19 -23.16 4.14
C LEU A 29 -11.61 -23.51 5.51
N ASN A 30 -12.21 -24.46 6.23
CA ASN A 30 -11.68 -24.93 7.51
C ASN A 30 -10.27 -25.51 7.36
N LYS A 31 -10.02 -26.36 6.35
CA LYS A 31 -8.67 -26.89 6.08
C LYS A 31 -7.66 -25.78 5.78
N PHE A 32 -8.06 -24.76 5.01
CA PHE A 32 -7.22 -23.61 4.70
C PHE A 32 -6.87 -22.81 5.96
N ILE A 33 -7.86 -22.51 6.80
CA ILE A 33 -7.65 -21.80 8.08
C ILE A 33 -6.73 -22.60 8.99
N THR A 34 -6.98 -23.91 9.17
CA THR A 34 -6.12 -24.78 10.00
C THR A 34 -4.67 -24.76 9.50
N SER A 35 -4.46 -24.86 8.18
CA SER A 35 -3.13 -24.83 7.58
C SER A 35 -2.44 -23.47 7.79
N TYR A 36 -3.18 -22.37 7.65
CA TYR A 36 -2.65 -21.03 7.91
C TYR A 36 -2.26 -20.83 9.38
N MET A 37 -3.07 -21.33 10.32
CA MET A 37 -2.79 -21.19 11.76
C MET A 37 -1.60 -22.05 12.21
N GLN A 38 -1.33 -23.15 11.51
CA GLN A 38 -0.20 -24.06 11.77
C GLN A 38 1.05 -23.75 10.93
N ARG A 39 1.07 -22.60 10.23
CA ARG A 39 2.18 -22.25 9.33
C ARG A 39 3.51 -22.12 10.09
N ASN A 40 4.58 -22.61 9.47
CA ASN A 40 5.94 -22.43 9.98
C ASN A 40 6.42 -21.00 9.75
N ASN A 41 7.42 -20.58 10.53
CA ASN A 41 8.04 -19.27 10.35
C ASN A 41 8.83 -19.23 9.02
N ILE A 42 8.63 -18.19 8.22
CA ILE A 42 9.34 -17.97 6.96
C ILE A 42 10.70 -17.27 7.15
N SER A 43 10.94 -16.66 8.32
CA SER A 43 12.14 -15.87 8.61
C SER A 43 13.44 -16.64 8.36
N ASP A 44 13.47 -17.94 8.66
CA ASP A 44 14.64 -18.81 8.48
C ASP A 44 15.04 -18.99 7.00
N SER A 45 14.08 -18.83 6.09
CA SER A 45 14.29 -19.00 4.65
C SER A 45 14.56 -17.68 3.92
N LEU A 46 14.57 -16.53 4.61
CA LEU A 46 14.68 -15.22 3.96
C LEU A 46 16.03 -14.96 3.28
N GLY A 47 17.10 -15.61 3.75
CA GLY A 47 18.42 -15.54 3.10
C GLY A 47 18.42 -16.10 1.67
N ASN A 48 17.47 -16.98 1.35
CA ASN A 48 17.34 -17.61 0.04
C ASN A 48 16.41 -16.83 -0.91
N PHE A 49 15.86 -15.70 -0.47
CA PHE A 49 14.90 -14.92 -1.25
C PHE A 49 15.60 -14.07 -2.33
N LYS A 50 15.70 -14.62 -3.54
CA LYS A 50 16.45 -14.04 -4.68
C LYS A 50 15.63 -13.14 -5.60
N CYS A 51 14.30 -13.16 -5.52
CA CYS A 51 13.47 -12.36 -6.40
C CYS A 51 13.24 -10.94 -5.86
N PRO A 52 13.01 -9.97 -6.75
CA PRO A 52 12.46 -8.69 -6.35
C PRO A 52 11.11 -8.84 -5.63
N ALA A 53 10.86 -8.02 -4.62
CA ALA A 53 9.58 -8.02 -3.89
C ALA A 53 9.06 -6.60 -3.67
N LEU A 54 7.75 -6.44 -3.86
CA LEU A 54 6.99 -5.26 -3.46
C LEU A 54 6.04 -5.67 -2.34
N LEU A 55 6.19 -5.07 -1.16
CA LEU A 55 5.32 -5.28 -0.02
C LEU A 55 4.37 -4.09 0.09
N LEU A 56 3.07 -4.36 0.14
CA LEU A 56 2.00 -3.37 0.25
C LEU A 56 1.20 -3.63 1.51
N ALA A 57 1.01 -2.60 2.35
CA ALA A 57 0.20 -2.71 3.55
C ALA A 57 -0.60 -1.42 3.80
N GLY A 58 -1.83 -1.57 4.29
CA GLY A 58 -2.63 -0.45 4.78
C GLY A 58 -2.25 -0.09 6.22
N SER A 59 -2.26 1.20 6.58
CA SER A 59 -1.90 1.64 7.93
C SER A 59 -2.89 1.17 9.01
N LEU A 60 -4.14 0.88 8.63
CA LEU A 60 -5.17 0.33 9.52
C LEU A 60 -5.27 -1.21 9.43
N SER A 61 -4.41 -1.86 8.65
CA SER A 61 -4.43 -3.32 8.48
C SER A 61 -3.96 -4.02 9.74
N SER A 62 -4.65 -5.07 10.19
CA SER A 62 -4.24 -5.84 11.38
C SER A 62 -2.82 -6.44 11.27
N GLN A 63 -2.30 -6.57 10.05
CA GLN A 63 -0.98 -7.15 9.77
C GLN A 63 0.11 -6.10 9.45
N HIS A 64 -0.18 -4.79 9.57
CA HIS A 64 0.74 -3.73 9.15
C HIS A 64 2.10 -3.80 9.87
N ARG A 65 2.11 -4.14 11.17
CA ARG A 65 3.34 -4.31 11.96
C ARG A 65 4.14 -5.53 11.51
N ALA A 66 3.47 -6.66 11.29
CA ALA A 66 4.10 -7.88 10.82
C ALA A 66 4.73 -7.69 9.43
N CYS A 67 4.04 -6.97 8.53
CA CYS A 67 4.57 -6.65 7.20
C CYS A 67 5.82 -5.76 7.27
N ARG A 68 5.83 -4.74 8.15
CA ARG A 68 7.01 -3.91 8.39
C ARG A 68 8.18 -4.71 8.96
N GLN A 69 7.93 -5.54 9.96
CA GLN A 69 8.95 -6.41 10.53
C GLN A 69 9.53 -7.35 9.46
N PHE A 70 8.67 -7.94 8.64
CA PHE A 70 9.08 -8.81 7.56
C PHE A 70 9.95 -8.09 6.52
N TYR A 71 9.65 -6.84 6.19
CA TYR A 71 10.50 -5.99 5.33
C TYR A 71 11.89 -5.75 5.94
N GLU A 72 11.95 -5.46 7.24
CA GLU A 72 13.22 -5.28 7.95
C GLU A 72 14.04 -6.57 7.97
N ASP A 73 13.40 -7.71 8.26
CA ASP A 73 14.03 -9.02 8.31
C ASP A 73 14.56 -9.43 6.92
N LEU A 74 13.79 -9.18 5.87
CA LEU A 74 14.25 -9.31 4.49
C LEU A 74 15.51 -8.45 4.29
N THR A 75 15.45 -7.17 4.60
CA THR A 75 16.57 -6.23 4.39
C THR A 75 17.84 -6.67 5.15
N LYS A 76 17.71 -7.16 6.38
CA LYS A 76 18.81 -7.73 7.16
C LYS A 76 19.37 -9.00 6.52
N ALA A 77 18.52 -9.92 6.07
CA ALA A 77 18.93 -11.15 5.42
C ALA A 77 19.72 -10.90 4.12
N LYS A 78 19.41 -9.82 3.39
CA LYS A 78 20.18 -9.38 2.21
C LYS A 78 21.59 -8.94 2.57
N LYS A 79 21.77 -8.19 3.67
CA LYS A 79 23.10 -7.71 4.10
C LYS A 79 24.07 -8.87 4.36
N ASN A 80 23.54 -10.02 4.76
CA ASN A 80 24.33 -11.21 5.10
C ASN A 80 24.55 -12.16 3.92
N SER A 81 24.02 -11.83 2.73
CA SER A 81 24.08 -12.68 1.54
C SER A 81 24.88 -11.98 0.45
N ASP A 82 25.93 -12.63 -0.06
CA ASP A 82 26.72 -12.18 -1.23
C ASP A 82 25.93 -12.21 -2.55
N SER A 83 24.65 -12.59 -2.51
CA SER A 83 23.81 -12.68 -3.70
C SER A 83 23.25 -11.31 -4.12
N SER A 84 23.23 -11.10 -5.44
CA SER A 84 22.78 -9.91 -6.17
C SER A 84 21.65 -9.12 -5.50
N PRO A 85 21.67 -7.77 -5.56
CA PRO A 85 20.69 -6.93 -4.90
C PRO A 85 19.32 -7.07 -5.57
N ALA A 86 18.52 -8.05 -5.15
CA ALA A 86 17.10 -8.06 -5.47
C ALA A 86 16.46 -6.77 -4.95
N LEU A 87 15.69 -6.09 -5.81
CA LEU A 87 14.93 -4.88 -5.50
C LEU A 87 13.83 -5.23 -4.50
N ARG A 88 13.81 -4.57 -3.33
CA ARG A 88 12.83 -4.82 -2.28
C ARG A 88 12.24 -3.48 -1.87
N GLU A 89 10.94 -3.33 -2.05
CA GLU A 89 10.22 -2.08 -1.81
C GLU A 89 9.08 -2.33 -0.83
N PHE A 90 8.83 -1.38 0.06
CA PHE A 90 7.71 -1.43 1.00
C PHE A 90 6.91 -0.13 0.94
N VAL A 91 5.64 -0.25 0.61
CA VAL A 91 4.71 0.87 0.49
C VAL A 91 3.61 0.70 1.53
N MET A 92 3.50 1.69 2.42
CA MET A 92 2.43 1.79 3.39
C MET A 92 1.40 2.82 2.90
N VAL A 93 0.13 2.42 2.80
CA VAL A 93 -0.96 3.28 2.37
C VAL A 93 -1.77 3.73 3.58
N ASP A 94 -1.87 5.04 3.77
CA ASP A 94 -2.52 5.61 4.95
C ASP A 94 -4.05 5.55 4.88
N GLY A 95 -4.67 5.30 6.02
CA GLY A 95 -6.11 5.40 6.23
C GLY A 95 -6.93 4.21 5.72
N VAL A 96 -6.28 3.09 5.42
CA VAL A 96 -6.94 1.89 4.85
C VAL A 96 -6.50 0.61 5.53
N ALA A 97 -7.38 -0.39 5.57
CA ALA A 97 -7.08 -1.72 6.12
C ALA A 97 -6.76 -2.73 5.00
N ASN A 98 -7.54 -2.72 3.92
CA ASN A 98 -7.34 -3.54 2.74
C ASN A 98 -7.08 -2.65 1.51
N VAL A 99 -5.80 -2.49 1.17
CA VAL A 99 -5.35 -1.62 0.08
C VAL A 99 -5.97 -2.00 -1.27
N ILE A 100 -6.14 -3.29 -1.56
CA ILE A 100 -6.65 -3.76 -2.85
C ILE A 100 -8.13 -3.37 -3.03
N ALA A 101 -8.92 -3.47 -1.96
CA ALA A 101 -10.34 -3.14 -2.01
C ALA A 101 -10.59 -1.62 -1.92
N GLU A 102 -9.86 -0.92 -1.06
CA GLU A 102 -10.13 0.48 -0.74
C GLU A 102 -9.37 1.48 -1.64
N ARG A 103 -8.14 1.14 -2.06
CA ARG A 103 -7.26 2.03 -2.84
C ARG A 103 -6.55 1.28 -3.98
N PRO A 104 -7.31 0.73 -4.95
CA PRO A 104 -6.72 0.03 -6.10
C PRO A 104 -5.84 0.97 -6.95
N ASP A 105 -6.12 2.27 -6.97
CA ASP A 105 -5.32 3.30 -7.63
C ASP A 105 -3.86 3.29 -7.13
N LYS A 106 -3.66 3.21 -5.81
CA LYS A 106 -2.32 3.15 -5.20
C LYS A 106 -1.63 1.84 -5.51
N VAL A 107 -2.35 0.72 -5.52
CA VAL A 107 -1.80 -0.59 -5.89
C VAL A 107 -1.30 -0.58 -7.33
N ILE A 108 -2.11 -0.07 -8.26
CA ILE A 108 -1.75 0.00 -9.69
C ILE A 108 -0.52 0.90 -9.88
N GLY A 109 -0.51 2.09 -9.26
CA GLY A 109 0.63 3.01 -9.33
C GLY A 109 1.91 2.38 -8.78
N SER A 110 1.86 1.81 -7.57
CA SER A 110 3.02 1.13 -6.97
C SER A 110 3.51 -0.04 -7.79
N MET A 111 2.60 -0.84 -8.37
CA MET A 111 2.95 -1.95 -9.24
C MET A 111 3.60 -1.48 -10.53
N GLN A 112 3.07 -0.43 -11.18
CA GLN A 112 3.67 0.15 -12.38
C GLN A 112 5.10 0.63 -12.09
N PHE A 113 5.32 1.38 -11.01
CA PHE A 113 6.64 1.86 -10.64
C PHE A 113 7.62 0.73 -10.33
N PHE A 114 7.16 -0.31 -9.63
CA PHE A 114 7.98 -1.47 -9.34
C PHE A 114 8.41 -2.21 -10.61
N LEU A 115 7.48 -2.46 -11.54
CA LEU A 115 7.79 -3.10 -12.82
C LEU A 115 8.74 -2.25 -13.67
N GLN A 116 8.55 -0.94 -13.71
CA GLN A 116 9.46 -0.01 -14.40
C GLN A 116 10.85 0.01 -13.76
N GLY A 117 10.95 -0.07 -12.43
CA GLY A 117 12.21 -0.21 -11.71
C GLY A 117 12.95 -1.52 -12.03
N LEU A 118 12.24 -2.56 -12.46
CA LEU A 118 12.83 -3.81 -12.97
C LEU A 118 13.22 -3.75 -14.46
N GLY A 119 12.95 -2.62 -15.15
CA GLY A 119 13.17 -2.49 -16.59
C GLY A 119 12.03 -3.03 -17.46
N LEU A 120 10.89 -3.38 -16.85
CA LEU A 120 9.68 -3.82 -17.56
C LEU A 120 8.73 -2.64 -17.80
N MET A 121 7.87 -2.72 -18.81
CA MET A 121 6.83 -1.70 -19.08
C MET A 121 7.35 -0.25 -19.24
N SER A 122 8.57 -0.07 -19.75
CA SER A 122 9.22 1.24 -19.97
C SER A 122 8.44 2.15 -20.94
N ASN A 123 7.64 1.57 -21.83
CA ASN A 123 6.82 2.31 -22.79
C ASN A 123 5.52 2.88 -22.19
N LEU A 124 5.15 2.47 -20.97
CA LEU A 124 3.97 3.03 -20.30
C LEU A 124 4.30 4.42 -19.77
N LYS A 125 3.49 5.40 -20.16
CA LYS A 125 3.54 6.72 -19.55
C LYS A 125 3.28 6.55 -18.05
N ILE A 126 4.22 7.02 -17.24
CA ILE A 126 4.00 7.14 -15.80
C ILE A 126 2.74 7.97 -15.61
N GLN A 127 1.76 7.44 -14.87
CA GLN A 127 0.64 8.23 -14.38
C GLN A 127 1.19 9.26 -13.39
N LYS A 128 1.67 10.38 -13.92
CA LYS A 128 2.05 11.53 -13.11
C LYS A 128 0.74 12.13 -12.64
N THR A 129 0.49 12.15 -11.33
CA THR A 129 -0.26 13.28 -10.78
C THR A 129 0.51 14.52 -11.26
N PRO A 130 -0.13 15.44 -12.02
CA PRO A 130 0.58 16.58 -12.54
C PRO A 130 1.15 17.33 -11.34
N MET A 131 2.48 17.36 -11.24
CA MET A 131 3.13 18.34 -10.39
C MET A 131 2.71 19.68 -10.98
N GLN A 132 1.81 20.39 -10.29
CA GLN A 132 1.42 21.75 -10.63
C GLN A 132 2.66 22.64 -10.44
N LEU A 133 3.58 22.57 -11.40
CA LEU A 133 4.69 23.49 -11.53
C LEU A 133 4.07 24.84 -11.85
N ASN A 134 4.06 25.72 -10.86
CA ASN A 134 3.62 27.08 -11.06
C ASN A 134 4.66 27.77 -11.96
N ARG A 135 4.42 27.74 -13.29
CA ARG A 135 5.35 28.24 -14.32
C ARG A 135 5.58 29.75 -14.26
N ARG A 136 4.90 30.45 -13.35
CA ARG A 136 5.03 31.89 -13.10
C ARG A 136 6.09 32.24 -12.05
N MET A 137 6.68 31.26 -11.38
CA MET A 137 7.63 31.48 -10.29
C MET A 137 9.06 31.59 -10.83
N SER A 138 9.81 32.60 -10.40
CA SER A 138 11.19 32.82 -10.87
C SER A 138 12.14 31.78 -10.27
N MET A 139 13.30 31.56 -10.92
CA MET A 139 14.32 30.61 -10.42
C MET A 139 14.80 30.96 -9.01
N GLN A 140 14.84 32.27 -8.69
CA GLN A 140 15.20 32.79 -7.37
C GLN A 140 14.13 32.51 -6.30
N ASP A 141 12.88 32.36 -6.71
CA ASP A 141 11.78 32.03 -5.80
C ASP A 141 11.72 30.53 -5.49
N TYR A 142 12.21 29.67 -6.40
CA TYR A 142 12.33 28.22 -6.16
C TYR A 142 13.39 27.86 -5.12
N ASP A 143 14.49 28.62 -5.08
CA ASP A 143 15.58 28.39 -4.14
C ASP A 143 15.27 28.84 -2.71
N ARG A 144 14.16 29.58 -2.50
CA ARG A 144 13.75 30.00 -1.16
C ARG A 144 13.15 28.81 -0.40
N PRO A 145 13.61 28.52 0.84
CA PRO A 145 13.01 27.47 1.63
C PRO A 145 11.52 27.76 1.86
N LEU A 146 10.67 26.84 1.40
CA LEU A 146 9.23 26.96 1.51
C LEU A 146 8.84 26.86 3.00
N GLY A 147 8.60 28.01 3.62
CA GLY A 147 8.12 28.08 5.01
C GLY A 147 6.75 27.42 5.19
N LYS A 148 6.39 27.12 6.45
CA LYS A 148 5.17 26.40 6.84
C LYS A 148 3.87 26.95 6.22
N LEU A 149 3.81 28.24 5.93
CA LEU A 149 2.65 28.93 5.32
C LEU A 149 2.40 28.53 3.85
N HIS A 150 3.44 28.20 3.07
CA HIS A 150 3.29 27.77 1.68
C HIS A 150 2.60 26.39 1.57
N PHE A 151 2.75 25.55 2.58
CA PHE A 151 2.10 24.24 2.62
C PHE A 151 0.59 24.37 2.81
N VAL A 152 0.16 25.28 3.69
CA VAL A 152 -1.26 25.52 3.99
C VAL A 152 -1.97 26.11 2.78
N ASN A 153 -1.41 27.13 2.13
CA ASN A 153 -2.03 27.75 0.93
C ASN A 153 -2.17 26.77 -0.24
N ARG A 154 -1.26 25.81 -0.41
CA ARG A 154 -1.35 24.80 -1.47
C ARG A 154 -2.48 23.79 -1.19
N LEU A 155 -2.72 23.45 0.07
CA LEU A 155 -3.85 22.60 0.49
C LEU A 155 -5.19 23.34 0.34
N SER A 156 -5.25 24.63 0.70
CA SER A 156 -6.46 25.44 0.55
C SER A 156 -6.88 25.58 -0.91
N GLN A 157 -5.91 25.73 -1.82
CA GLN A 157 -6.19 25.81 -3.26
C GLN A 157 -6.69 24.48 -3.85
N GLN A 158 -6.31 23.34 -3.27
CA GLN A 158 -6.84 22.04 -3.71
C GLN A 158 -8.28 21.80 -3.29
N ILE A 159 -8.75 22.42 -2.20
CA ILE A 159 -10.13 22.26 -1.70
C ILE A 159 -11.11 23.17 -2.46
N ALA A 160 -10.64 24.27 -3.05
CA ALA A 160 -11.50 25.25 -3.73
C ALA A 160 -11.86 24.89 -5.20
N GLU A 161 -11.29 23.83 -5.77
CA GLU A 161 -11.52 23.40 -7.16
C GLU A 161 -12.27 22.06 -7.29
N GLU A 162 -13.18 21.71 -6.37
CA GLU A 162 -14.28 20.79 -6.69
C GLU A 162 -15.51 21.60 -7.13
N PRO A 163 -15.88 21.62 -8.42
CA PRO A 163 -17.22 22.03 -8.82
C PRO A 163 -18.17 20.85 -8.61
N ASP A 164 -19.30 21.11 -7.94
CA ASP A 164 -20.45 20.23 -7.85
C ASP A 164 -20.84 19.69 -9.24
N LEU A 165 -20.79 18.37 -9.40
CA LEU A 165 -21.50 17.63 -10.44
C LEU A 165 -21.88 16.23 -9.96
#